data_AF-G3EL35-F1
#
_entry.id   AF-G3EL35-F1
#
_cell.length_a   1.000
_cell.length_b   1.000
_cell.length_c   1.000
_cell.angle_alpha   90.00
_cell.angle_beta   90.00
_cell.angle_gamma   90.00
#
_symmetry.space_group_name_H-M   'P 1'
#
loop_
_entity.id
_entity.type
_entity.pdbx_description
1 polymer ?
#
loop_
_entity_poly.entity_id
_entity_poly.type
_entity_poly.pdbx_seq_one_letter_code
_entity_poly.pdbx_strand_id
1 'polypeptide(L)'
;ELRTWLDDKLCQQAQSQPISAKLEKLQGQIQEQEELQKSLNQHSGSCEMILAEGESLLLSVQPGEEKTSLQNQLVGLKTHWDELSKQVADRHSSLRDCLQKAQKYQRHTEDLLPWVEDCKAKMAELEVTLDPVQLEATLLRSKALLGDVEKRRSLLEMLNSAADILIDASQTDEDDIRDEKAGINQKMDVITEELQAKTGSIEEMSQRLKEFQESFKNIEKKLEGAKHQMEIYDALGPQACSNKNLEKLRAQQEVLQALEPQVDYLRNFTRGLVEDAPDGSDCSQLLLQAEVAQQDFKTVKQKVSECCTLMENKLEGIGQFNNRVR
;
A
#
# COMPACT_ATOMS: atom_id res chain seq x y z
N GLU A 1 -9.58 26.66 -59.72
CA GLU A 1 -10.40 26.32 -58.53
C GLU A 1 -9.82 25.13 -57.76
N LEU A 2 -9.88 23.89 -58.28
CA LEU A 2 -9.36 22.70 -57.56
C LEU A 2 -7.88 22.83 -57.12
N ARG A 3 -7.02 23.39 -57.97
CA ARG A 3 -5.60 23.60 -57.62
C ARG A 3 -5.41 24.57 -56.45
N THR A 4 -6.15 25.69 -56.46
CA THR A 4 -6.12 26.66 -55.36
C THR A 4 -6.63 26.05 -54.06
N TRP A 5 -7.65 25.19 -54.13
CA TRP A 5 -8.14 24.43 -52.98
C TRP A 5 -7.09 23.42 -52.48
N LEU A 6 -6.40 22.71 -53.38
CA LEU A 6 -5.32 21.79 -53.00
C LEU A 6 -4.16 22.51 -52.32
N ASP A 7 -3.73 23.66 -52.86
CA ASP A 7 -2.65 24.47 -52.29
C ASP A 7 -3.04 24.96 -50.87
N ASP A 8 -4.28 25.43 -50.67
CA ASP A 8 -4.83 25.79 -49.35
C ASP A 8 -4.80 24.60 -48.38
N LYS A 9 -5.26 23.42 -48.81
CA LYS A 9 -5.30 22.22 -47.95
C LYS A 9 -3.93 21.65 -47.65
N LEU A 10 -2.98 21.72 -48.57
CA LEU A 10 -1.59 21.37 -48.32
C LEU A 10 -0.96 22.32 -47.29
N CYS A 11 -1.21 23.63 -47.40
CA CYS A 11 -0.76 24.59 -46.39
C CYS A 11 -1.40 24.34 -45.02
N GLN A 12 -2.72 24.08 -44.97
CA GLN A 12 -3.43 23.75 -43.74
C GLN A 12 -2.86 22.47 -43.10
N GLN A 13 -2.67 21.40 -43.89
CA GLN A 13 -2.13 20.13 -43.42
C GLN A 13 -0.71 20.30 -42.88
N ALA A 14 0.14 21.07 -43.56
CA ALA A 14 1.50 21.37 -43.11
C ALA A 14 1.56 22.19 -41.81
N GLN A 15 0.52 22.96 -41.51
CA GLN A 15 0.38 23.75 -40.28
C GLN A 15 -0.36 23.02 -39.16
N SER A 16 -0.71 21.74 -39.37
CA SER A 16 -1.41 20.94 -38.36
C SER A 16 -0.60 20.86 -37.06
N GLN A 17 -1.30 20.93 -35.93
CA GLN A 17 -0.64 20.84 -34.63
C GLN A 17 0.05 19.46 -34.44
N PRO A 18 1.15 19.40 -33.67
CA PRO A 18 1.77 18.13 -33.30
C PRO A 18 0.78 17.24 -32.56
N ILE A 19 0.87 15.92 -32.78
CA ILE A 19 -0.01 14.92 -32.14
C ILE A 19 0.16 15.00 -30.62
N SER A 20 -0.91 15.30 -29.90
CA SER A 20 -0.88 15.46 -28.44
C SER A 20 -1.03 14.12 -27.72
N ALA A 21 -0.34 13.97 -26.59
CA ALA A 21 -0.56 12.86 -25.66
C ALA A 21 -1.85 13.01 -24.83
N LYS A 22 -2.42 14.23 -24.75
CA LYS A 22 -3.65 14.51 -23.97
C LYS A 22 -4.89 14.08 -24.73
N LEU A 23 -5.74 13.31 -24.08
CA LEU A 23 -6.91 12.70 -24.68
C LEU A 23 -7.88 13.73 -25.29
N GLU A 24 -8.17 14.82 -24.58
CA GLU A 24 -9.12 15.84 -25.04
C GLU A 24 -8.60 16.56 -26.29
N LYS A 25 -7.30 16.92 -26.30
CA LYS A 25 -6.67 17.55 -27.46
C LYS A 25 -6.64 16.59 -28.65
N LEU A 26 -6.31 15.33 -28.40
CA LEU A 26 -6.22 14.30 -29.44
C LEU A 26 -7.59 14.01 -30.09
N GLN A 27 -8.66 14.01 -29.30
CA GLN A 27 -10.04 13.91 -29.83
C GLN A 27 -10.37 15.08 -30.75
N GLY A 28 -10.01 16.32 -30.38
CA GLY A 28 -10.16 17.49 -31.24
C GLY A 28 -9.36 17.38 -32.54
N GLN A 29 -8.09 16.97 -32.47
CA GLN A 29 -7.24 16.75 -33.64
C GLN A 29 -7.81 15.68 -34.60
N ILE A 30 -8.42 14.63 -34.06
CA ILE A 30 -9.10 13.60 -34.87
C ILE A 30 -10.31 14.18 -35.58
N GLN A 31 -11.13 14.99 -34.90
CA GLN A 31 -12.30 15.63 -35.50
C GLN A 31 -11.88 16.55 -36.67
N GLU A 32 -10.86 17.38 -36.47
CA GLU A 32 -10.31 18.24 -37.53
C GLU A 32 -9.79 17.41 -38.73
N GLN A 33 -9.11 16.29 -38.45
CA GLN A 33 -8.62 15.39 -39.48
C GLN A 33 -9.76 14.69 -40.26
N GLU A 34 -10.84 14.30 -39.57
CA GLU A 34 -12.03 13.71 -40.18
C GLU A 34 -12.77 14.71 -41.09
N GLU A 35 -12.81 15.99 -40.70
CA GLU A 35 -13.37 17.06 -41.52
C GLU A 35 -12.55 17.27 -42.81
N LEU A 36 -11.21 17.25 -42.70
CA LEU A 36 -10.33 17.33 -43.87
C LEU A 36 -10.49 16.12 -44.79
N GLN A 37 -10.55 14.90 -44.24
CA GLN A 37 -10.80 13.68 -45.00
C GLN A 37 -12.16 13.73 -45.73
N LYS A 38 -13.21 14.25 -45.08
CA LYS A 38 -14.52 14.45 -45.70
C LYS A 38 -14.45 15.46 -46.85
N SER A 39 -13.72 16.56 -46.67
CA SER A 39 -13.52 17.55 -47.74
C SER A 39 -12.76 16.96 -48.94
N LEU A 40 -11.76 16.12 -48.69
CA LEU A 40 -11.02 15.41 -49.74
C LEU A 40 -11.95 14.46 -50.52
N ASN A 41 -12.76 13.67 -49.82
CA ASN A 41 -13.72 12.76 -50.45
C ASN A 41 -14.74 13.49 -51.34
N GLN A 42 -15.16 14.71 -50.96
CA GLN A 42 -16.06 15.55 -51.76
C GLN A 42 -15.43 16.02 -53.08
N HIS A 43 -14.11 16.21 -53.12
CA HIS A 43 -13.39 16.69 -54.30
C HIS A 43 -12.80 15.56 -55.16
N SER A 44 -12.81 14.31 -54.68
CA SER A 44 -12.23 13.14 -55.37
C SER A 44 -12.81 12.95 -56.76
N GLY A 45 -14.15 12.92 -56.87
CA GLY A 45 -14.81 12.74 -58.17
C GLY A 45 -14.51 13.87 -59.17
N SER A 46 -14.42 15.11 -58.70
CA SER A 46 -14.02 16.25 -59.54
C SER A 46 -12.57 16.15 -60.00
N CYS A 47 -11.66 15.71 -59.12
CA CYS A 47 -10.25 15.49 -59.45
C CYS A 47 -10.10 14.39 -60.51
N GLU A 48 -10.73 13.23 -60.29
CA GLU A 48 -10.73 12.10 -61.22
C GLU A 48 -11.28 12.48 -62.60
N MET A 49 -12.40 13.23 -62.64
CA MET A 49 -12.99 13.73 -63.87
C MET A 49 -12.06 14.69 -64.62
N ILE A 50 -11.46 15.67 -63.93
CA ILE A 50 -10.53 16.63 -64.54
C ILE A 50 -9.28 15.92 -65.10
N LEU A 51 -8.76 14.92 -64.38
CA LEU A 51 -7.63 14.12 -64.85
C LEU A 51 -8.00 13.31 -66.10
N ALA A 52 -9.15 12.63 -66.11
CA ALA A 52 -9.60 11.83 -67.24
C ALA A 52 -9.89 12.67 -68.50
N GLU A 53 -10.59 13.80 -68.35
CA GLU A 53 -10.85 14.73 -69.45
C GLU A 53 -9.55 15.36 -69.97
N GLY A 54 -8.64 15.74 -69.07
CA GLY A 54 -7.33 16.27 -69.42
C GLY A 54 -6.46 15.27 -70.19
N GLU A 55 -6.45 14.00 -69.77
CA GLU A 55 -5.76 12.91 -70.48
C GLU A 55 -6.37 12.68 -71.88
N SER A 56 -7.70 12.71 -71.99
CA SER A 56 -8.39 12.64 -73.29
C SER A 56 -8.01 13.80 -74.21
N LEU A 57 -7.98 15.03 -73.69
CA LEU A 57 -7.57 16.22 -74.43
C LEU A 57 -6.12 16.10 -74.92
N LEU A 58 -5.19 15.59 -74.11
CA LEU A 58 -3.79 15.37 -74.51
C LEU A 58 -3.64 14.44 -75.72
N LEU A 59 -4.57 13.50 -75.93
CA LEU A 59 -4.60 12.65 -77.12
C LEU A 59 -5.01 13.41 -78.39
N SER A 60 -5.84 14.45 -78.24
CA SER A 60 -6.37 15.26 -79.34
C SER A 60 -5.50 16.48 -79.70
N VAL A 61 -4.67 16.97 -78.78
CA VAL A 61 -3.83 18.17 -78.97
C VAL A 61 -2.57 17.85 -79.78
N GLN A 62 -2.25 18.72 -80.74
CA GLN A 62 -1.04 18.63 -81.58
C GLN A 62 0.23 18.79 -80.75
N PRO A 63 1.36 18.16 -81.15
CA PRO A 63 2.64 18.36 -80.47
C PRO A 63 3.06 19.84 -80.44
N GLY A 64 3.36 20.38 -79.26
CA GLY A 64 3.74 21.78 -79.06
C GLY A 64 3.75 22.18 -77.59
N GLU A 65 4.09 23.45 -77.32
CA GLU A 65 4.21 24.00 -75.97
C GLU A 65 2.92 23.86 -75.14
N GLU A 66 1.76 24.04 -75.76
CA GLU A 66 0.45 23.90 -75.11
C GLU A 66 0.21 22.47 -74.59
N LYS A 67 0.58 21.46 -75.39
CA LYS A 67 0.50 20.06 -75.00
C LYS A 67 1.38 19.76 -73.80
N THR A 68 2.63 20.23 -73.83
CA THR A 68 3.58 20.08 -72.72
C THR A 68 3.11 20.81 -71.47
N SER A 69 2.56 22.02 -71.62
CA SER A 69 1.98 22.80 -70.51
C SER A 69 0.82 22.06 -69.85
N LEU A 70 -0.15 21.58 -70.63
CA LEU A 70 -1.29 20.79 -70.12
C LEU A 70 -0.81 19.51 -69.42
N GLN A 71 0.16 18.80 -70.01
CA GLN A 71 0.75 17.61 -69.41
C GLN A 71 1.38 17.92 -68.04
N ASN A 72 2.18 18.98 -67.94
CA ASN A 72 2.80 19.40 -66.69
C ASN A 72 1.75 19.81 -65.65
N GLN A 73 0.66 20.45 -66.06
CA GLN A 73 -0.44 20.81 -65.17
C GLN A 73 -1.18 19.60 -64.61
N LEU A 74 -1.48 18.60 -65.44
CA LEU A 74 -2.17 17.37 -65.02
C LEU A 74 -1.27 16.51 -64.11
N VAL A 75 0.01 16.37 -64.46
CA VAL A 75 1.00 15.69 -63.60
C VAL A 75 1.09 16.40 -62.26
N GLY A 76 1.24 17.73 -62.27
CA GLY A 76 1.29 18.51 -61.04
C GLY A 76 0.01 18.37 -60.20
N LEU A 77 -1.17 18.42 -60.81
CA LEU A 77 -2.44 18.23 -60.11
C LEU A 77 -2.50 16.85 -59.43
N LYS A 78 -2.18 15.79 -60.18
CA LYS A 78 -2.18 14.42 -59.68
C LYS A 78 -1.18 14.25 -58.52
N THR A 79 0.04 14.74 -58.67
CA THR A 79 1.07 14.64 -57.62
C THR A 79 0.64 15.35 -56.33
N HIS A 80 0.11 16.57 -56.41
CA HIS A 80 -0.36 17.29 -55.21
C HIS A 80 -1.58 16.62 -54.57
N TRP A 81 -2.50 16.09 -55.39
CA TRP A 81 -3.65 15.33 -54.89
C TRP A 81 -3.22 14.07 -54.15
N ASP A 82 -2.34 13.26 -54.76
CA ASP A 82 -1.84 12.02 -54.18
C ASP A 82 -1.04 12.30 -52.90
N GLU A 83 -0.22 13.35 -52.89
CA GLU A 83 0.55 13.77 -51.72
C GLU A 83 -0.36 14.20 -50.57
N LEU A 84 -1.34 15.09 -50.82
CA LEU A 84 -2.30 15.49 -49.79
C LEU A 84 -3.08 14.28 -49.27
N SER A 85 -3.57 13.43 -50.17
CA SER A 85 -4.34 12.23 -49.80
C SER A 85 -3.53 11.30 -48.90
N LYS A 86 -2.25 11.11 -49.22
CA LYS A 86 -1.33 10.31 -48.42
C LYS A 86 -1.07 10.96 -47.06
N GLN A 87 -0.74 12.25 -47.01
CA GLN A 87 -0.49 12.96 -45.75
C GLN A 87 -1.71 12.94 -44.82
N VAL A 88 -2.91 13.09 -45.38
CA VAL A 88 -4.17 13.04 -44.62
C VAL A 88 -4.41 11.64 -44.05
N ALA A 89 -4.20 10.59 -44.86
CA ALA A 89 -4.36 9.21 -44.43
C ALA A 89 -3.32 8.80 -43.37
N ASP A 90 -2.04 9.12 -43.60
CA ASP A 90 -0.94 8.81 -42.67
C ASP A 90 -1.17 9.49 -41.32
N ARG A 91 -1.51 10.78 -41.33
CA ARG A 91 -1.81 11.53 -40.09
C ARG A 91 -3.05 10.98 -39.39
N HIS A 92 -4.12 10.63 -40.11
CA HIS A 92 -5.31 10.03 -39.51
C HIS A 92 -4.98 8.70 -38.81
N SER A 93 -4.15 7.87 -39.44
CA SER A 93 -3.66 6.61 -38.87
C SER A 93 -2.87 6.84 -37.57
N SER A 94 -1.92 7.77 -37.57
CA SER A 94 -1.13 8.11 -36.37
C SER A 94 -1.98 8.67 -35.24
N LEU A 95 -2.95 9.55 -35.54
CA LEU A 95 -3.87 10.09 -34.53
C LEU A 95 -4.73 8.99 -33.91
N ARG A 96 -5.25 8.05 -34.71
CA ARG A 96 -6.06 6.93 -34.23
C ARG A 96 -5.25 5.95 -33.38
N ASP A 97 -4.02 5.64 -33.79
CA ASP A 97 -3.11 4.79 -33.02
C ASP A 97 -2.74 5.43 -31.68
N CYS A 98 -2.39 6.72 -31.68
CA CYS A 98 -2.14 7.49 -30.46
C CYS A 98 -3.37 7.50 -29.54
N LEU A 99 -4.58 7.63 -30.10
CA LEU A 99 -5.82 7.63 -29.31
C LEU A 99 -6.04 6.32 -28.57
N GLN A 100 -5.79 5.18 -29.22
CA GLN A 100 -5.92 3.88 -28.58
C GLN A 100 -4.94 3.73 -27.41
N LYS A 101 -3.71 4.24 -27.56
CA LYS A 101 -2.68 4.24 -26.52
C LYS A 101 -3.06 5.16 -25.36
N ALA A 102 -3.55 6.37 -25.65
CA ALA A 102 -4.02 7.33 -24.67
C ALA A 102 -5.19 6.76 -23.83
N GLN A 103 -6.18 6.15 -24.49
CA GLN A 103 -7.28 5.48 -23.80
C GLN A 103 -6.83 4.29 -22.96
N LYS A 104 -5.82 3.54 -23.40
CA LYS A 104 -5.28 2.43 -22.61
C LYS A 104 -4.59 2.95 -21.34
N TYR A 105 -3.76 3.99 -21.47
CA TYR A 105 -3.14 4.64 -20.31
C TYR A 105 -4.19 5.17 -19.34
N GLN A 106 -5.19 5.90 -19.84
CA GLN A 106 -6.27 6.46 -19.03
C GLN A 106 -7.04 5.38 -18.25
N ARG A 107 -7.39 4.25 -18.87
CA ARG A 107 -8.07 3.14 -18.16
C ARG A 107 -7.25 2.64 -16.98
N HIS A 108 -5.94 2.47 -17.15
CA HIS A 108 -5.08 2.03 -16.04
C HIS A 108 -5.00 3.09 -14.93
N THR A 109 -4.95 4.37 -15.29
CA THR A 109 -4.99 5.49 -14.33
C THR A 109 -6.30 5.52 -13.55
N GLU A 110 -7.44 5.36 -14.23
CA GLU A 110 -8.78 5.28 -13.64
C GLU A 110 -8.97 4.05 -12.74
N ASP A 111 -8.27 2.95 -13.01
CA ASP A 111 -8.29 1.76 -12.16
C ASP A 111 -7.40 1.91 -10.91
N LEU A 112 -6.28 2.63 -11.00
CA LEU A 112 -5.26 2.69 -9.94
C LEU A 112 -5.46 3.88 -8.98
N LEU A 113 -5.78 5.08 -9.48
CA LEU A 113 -5.89 6.28 -8.64
C LEU A 113 -6.99 6.18 -7.57
N PRO A 114 -8.22 5.71 -7.86
CA PRO A 114 -9.23 5.54 -6.83
C PRO A 114 -8.82 4.53 -5.76
N TRP A 115 -8.13 3.46 -6.17
CA TRP A 115 -7.60 2.47 -5.23
C TRP A 115 -6.50 3.06 -4.34
N VAL A 116 -5.63 3.91 -4.87
CA VAL A 116 -4.60 4.63 -4.10
C VAL A 116 -5.24 5.47 -3.00
N GLU A 117 -6.30 6.22 -3.31
CA GLU A 117 -6.98 7.06 -2.33
C GLU A 117 -7.78 6.23 -1.29
N ASP A 118 -8.44 5.15 -1.72
CA ASP A 118 -9.08 4.18 -0.80
C ASP A 118 -8.07 3.50 0.12
N CYS A 119 -6.89 3.13 -0.40
CA CYS A 119 -5.81 2.55 0.39
C CYS A 119 -5.33 3.51 1.47
N LYS A 120 -5.10 4.78 1.14
CA LYS A 120 -4.73 5.81 2.13
C LYS A 120 -5.79 5.99 3.21
N ALA A 121 -7.08 6.00 2.84
CA ALA A 121 -8.17 6.10 3.80
C ALA A 121 -8.16 4.90 4.78
N LYS A 122 -8.04 3.68 4.26
CA LYS A 122 -7.94 2.47 5.08
C LYS A 122 -6.69 2.45 5.94
N MET A 123 -5.57 2.98 5.44
CA MET A 123 -4.34 3.14 6.22
C MET A 123 -4.54 4.08 7.39
N ALA A 124 -5.30 5.17 7.24
CA ALA A 124 -5.59 6.10 8.33
C ALA A 124 -6.36 5.41 9.48
N GLU A 125 -7.23 4.45 9.17
CA GLU A 125 -8.00 3.66 10.17
C GLU A 125 -7.18 2.57 10.89
N LEU A 126 -5.94 2.34 10.49
CA LEU A 126 -5.07 1.38 11.19
C LEU A 126 -4.55 2.04 12.47
N GLU A 127 -5.17 1.81 13.61
CA GLU A 127 -4.69 2.37 14.88
C GLU A 127 -3.92 1.32 15.67
N VAL A 128 -2.75 1.72 16.17
CA VAL A 128 -2.07 0.98 17.24
C VAL A 128 -2.87 1.23 18.51
N THR A 129 -3.15 0.19 19.27
CA THR A 129 -3.93 0.26 20.52
C THR A 129 -3.32 -0.68 21.56
N LEU A 130 -3.69 -0.50 22.82
CA LEU A 130 -3.32 -1.40 23.90
C LEU A 130 -4.35 -2.53 24.13
N ASP A 131 -5.44 -2.58 23.35
CA ASP A 131 -6.42 -3.66 23.40
C ASP A 131 -5.94 -4.83 22.52
N PRO A 132 -5.63 -6.01 23.08
CA PRO A 132 -5.09 -7.12 22.31
C PRO A 132 -6.02 -7.63 21.20
N VAL A 133 -7.34 -7.54 21.39
CA VAL A 133 -8.34 -8.02 20.41
C VAL A 133 -8.43 -7.05 19.25
N GLN A 134 -8.53 -5.75 19.54
CA GLN A 134 -8.56 -4.71 18.51
C GLN A 134 -7.23 -4.65 17.74
N LEU A 135 -6.10 -4.75 18.43
CA LEU A 135 -4.79 -4.71 17.81
C LEU A 135 -4.55 -5.89 16.86
N GLU A 136 -4.94 -7.11 17.25
CA GLU A 136 -4.85 -8.29 16.36
C GLU A 136 -5.78 -8.14 15.14
N ALA A 137 -7.00 -7.60 15.33
CA ALA A 137 -7.88 -7.29 14.21
C ALA A 137 -7.28 -6.25 13.25
N THR A 138 -6.63 -5.20 13.78
CA THR A 138 -5.92 -4.20 12.98
C THR A 138 -4.70 -4.79 12.27
N LEU A 139 -3.95 -5.71 12.90
CA LEU A 139 -2.83 -6.41 12.27
C LEU A 139 -3.29 -7.26 11.07
N LEU A 140 -4.42 -7.96 11.19
CA LEU A 140 -4.99 -8.71 10.07
C LEU A 140 -5.40 -7.79 8.92
N ARG A 141 -6.04 -6.65 9.22
CA ARG A 141 -6.41 -5.64 8.22
C ARG A 141 -5.17 -5.06 7.53
N SER A 142 -4.12 -4.74 8.27
CA SER A 142 -2.89 -4.18 7.70
C SER A 142 -2.16 -5.18 6.80
N LYS A 143 -2.08 -6.47 7.20
CA LYS A 143 -1.53 -7.56 6.36
C LYS A 143 -2.34 -7.80 5.09
N ALA A 144 -3.67 -7.71 5.17
CA ALA A 144 -4.52 -7.80 4.00
C ALA A 144 -4.26 -6.66 3.01
N LEU A 145 -4.14 -5.43 3.50
CA LEU A 145 -3.78 -4.27 2.67
C LEU A 145 -2.41 -4.43 2.00
N LEU A 146 -1.38 -4.93 2.71
CA LEU A 146 -0.07 -5.22 2.11
C LEU A 146 -0.19 -6.21 0.96
N GLY A 147 -1.01 -7.25 1.12
CA GLY A 147 -1.30 -8.21 0.06
C GLY A 147 -1.99 -7.57 -1.15
N ASP A 148 -2.85 -6.58 -0.93
CA ASP A 148 -3.51 -5.85 -2.02
C ASP A 148 -2.56 -4.90 -2.74
N VAL A 149 -1.66 -4.22 -2.02
CA VAL A 149 -0.57 -3.41 -2.59
C VAL A 149 0.29 -4.27 -3.52
N GLU A 150 0.68 -5.46 -3.07
CA GLU A 150 1.48 -6.40 -3.86
C GLU A 150 0.78 -6.82 -5.16
N LYS A 151 -0.53 -7.14 -5.11
CA LYS A 151 -1.30 -7.49 -6.31
C LYS A 151 -1.36 -6.33 -7.32
N ARG A 152 -1.37 -5.07 -6.84
CA ARG A 152 -1.43 -3.87 -7.66
C ARG A 152 -0.10 -3.49 -8.33
N ARG A 153 1.02 -4.11 -7.93
CA ARG A 153 2.32 -3.88 -8.60
C ARG A 153 2.27 -4.17 -10.11
N SER A 154 1.62 -5.27 -10.50
CA SER A 154 1.44 -5.61 -11.92
C SER A 154 0.63 -4.56 -12.69
N LEU A 155 -0.37 -3.94 -12.06
CA LEU A 155 -1.16 -2.87 -12.68
C LEU A 155 -0.35 -1.58 -12.84
N LEU A 156 0.49 -1.24 -11.86
CA LEU A 156 1.42 -0.11 -11.95
C LEU A 156 2.41 -0.31 -13.10
N GLU A 157 2.95 -1.52 -13.28
CA GLU A 157 3.83 -1.85 -14.41
C GLU A 157 3.12 -1.70 -15.76
N MET A 158 1.88 -2.17 -15.87
CA MET A 158 1.06 -2.00 -17.08
C MET A 158 0.77 -0.52 -17.38
N LEU A 159 0.48 0.28 -16.35
CA LEU A 159 0.31 1.73 -16.46
C LEU A 159 1.60 2.39 -16.96
N ASN A 160 2.74 2.05 -16.35
CA ASN A 160 4.05 2.59 -16.70
C ASN A 160 4.41 2.28 -18.15
N SER A 161 4.15 1.05 -18.62
CA SER A 161 4.37 0.65 -20.00
C SER A 161 3.41 1.35 -20.97
N ALA A 162 2.13 1.50 -20.60
CA ALA A 162 1.16 2.22 -21.42
C ALA A 162 1.52 3.70 -21.57
N ALA A 163 2.05 4.32 -20.52
CA ALA A 163 2.56 5.70 -20.55
C ALA A 163 3.75 5.85 -21.49
N ASP A 164 4.75 4.95 -21.43
CA ASP A 164 5.93 5.01 -22.31
C ASP A 164 5.53 4.84 -23.78
N ILE A 165 4.63 3.88 -24.06
CA ILE A 165 4.10 3.65 -25.42
C ILE A 165 3.31 4.88 -25.93
N LEU A 166 2.58 5.57 -25.06
CA LEU A 166 1.86 6.80 -25.41
C LEU A 166 2.83 7.95 -25.71
N ILE A 167 3.84 8.13 -24.86
CA ILE A 167 4.89 9.14 -25.05
C ILE A 167 5.55 8.94 -26.43
N ASP A 168 5.97 7.72 -26.75
CA ASP A 168 6.60 7.38 -28.04
C ASP A 168 5.68 7.63 -29.26
N ALA A 169 4.36 7.59 -29.07
CA ALA A 169 3.36 7.82 -30.12
C ALA A 169 2.90 9.27 -30.23
N SER A 170 3.35 10.13 -29.31
CA SER A 170 2.98 11.54 -29.24
C SER A 170 4.11 12.43 -29.74
N GLN A 171 3.81 13.71 -29.93
CA GLN A 171 4.75 14.74 -30.42
C GLN A 171 4.73 15.98 -29.52
N THR A 172 3.79 16.06 -28.58
CA THR A 172 3.65 17.15 -27.61
C THR A 172 2.86 16.67 -26.38
N ASP A 173 2.96 17.43 -25.28
CA ASP A 173 2.39 17.11 -23.96
C ASP A 173 2.96 15.83 -23.29
N GLU A 174 4.14 15.35 -23.74
CA GLU A 174 4.81 14.17 -23.17
C GLU A 174 5.19 14.38 -21.69
N ASP A 175 5.61 15.58 -21.32
CA ASP A 175 6.05 15.90 -19.97
C ASP A 175 4.91 15.77 -18.95
N ASP A 176 3.68 16.13 -19.33
CA ASP A 176 2.51 15.96 -18.47
C ASP A 176 2.27 14.47 -18.15
N ILE A 177 2.45 13.57 -19.14
CA ILE A 177 2.33 12.12 -18.95
C ILE A 177 3.47 11.58 -18.08
N ARG A 178 4.70 12.09 -18.28
CA ARG A 178 5.87 11.72 -17.45
C ARG A 178 5.65 12.12 -15.99
N ASP A 179 5.14 13.34 -15.76
CA ASP A 179 4.87 13.88 -14.43
C ASP A 179 3.73 13.12 -13.73
N GLU A 180 2.63 12.84 -14.44
CA GLU A 180 1.52 12.04 -13.91
C GLU A 180 1.99 10.62 -13.55
N LYS A 181 2.71 9.95 -14.47
CA LYS A 181 3.33 8.64 -14.22
C LYS A 181 4.23 8.69 -12.99
N ALA A 182 5.14 9.66 -12.89
CA ALA A 182 6.05 9.79 -11.76
C ALA A 182 5.29 10.00 -10.44
N GLY A 183 4.27 10.86 -10.44
CA GLY A 183 3.43 11.12 -9.28
C GLY A 183 2.66 9.88 -8.81
N ILE A 184 2.16 9.04 -9.72
CA ILE A 184 1.50 7.77 -9.38
C ILE A 184 2.49 6.78 -8.76
N ASN A 185 3.68 6.62 -9.34
CA ASN A 185 4.72 5.74 -8.78
C ASN A 185 5.12 6.20 -7.38
N GLN A 186 5.39 7.51 -7.19
CA GLN A 186 5.72 8.06 -5.89
C GLN A 186 4.61 7.81 -4.85
N LYS A 187 3.33 8.00 -5.21
CA LYS A 187 2.21 7.70 -4.30
C LYS A 187 2.19 6.24 -3.89
N MET A 188 2.47 5.32 -4.82
CA MET A 188 2.50 3.88 -4.54
C MET A 188 3.68 3.51 -3.63
N ASP A 189 4.85 4.11 -3.84
CA ASP A 189 6.03 3.90 -3.00
C ASP A 189 5.77 4.38 -1.58
N VAL A 190 5.24 5.60 -1.41
CA VAL A 190 4.88 6.16 -0.09
C VAL A 190 3.85 5.29 0.62
N ILE A 191 2.79 4.86 -0.07
CA ILE A 191 1.78 3.93 0.51
C ILE A 191 2.45 2.64 0.98
N THR A 192 3.36 2.08 0.17
CA THR A 192 4.04 0.83 0.50
C THR A 192 4.91 0.99 1.75
N GLU A 193 5.72 2.04 1.79
CA GLU A 193 6.63 2.32 2.92
C GLU A 193 5.85 2.62 4.21
N GLU A 194 4.86 3.52 4.16
CA GLU A 194 4.06 3.89 5.32
C GLU A 194 3.25 2.71 5.85
N LEU A 195 2.64 1.90 4.97
CA LEU A 195 1.87 0.73 5.38
C LEU A 195 2.76 -0.37 5.98
N GLN A 196 3.97 -0.56 5.45
CA GLN A 196 4.95 -1.48 6.02
C GLN A 196 5.40 -1.02 7.41
N ALA A 197 5.77 0.25 7.56
CA ALA A 197 6.16 0.82 8.84
C ALA A 197 5.03 0.70 9.88
N LYS A 198 3.81 1.02 9.46
CA LYS A 198 2.62 0.94 10.31
C LYS A 198 2.30 -0.50 10.72
N THR A 199 2.38 -1.44 9.79
CA THR A 199 2.22 -2.88 10.09
C THR A 199 3.29 -3.38 11.05
N GLY A 200 4.55 -2.96 10.87
CA GLY A 200 5.64 -3.29 11.77
C GLY A 200 5.40 -2.79 13.20
N SER A 201 4.94 -1.55 13.35
CA SER A 201 4.59 -0.97 14.66
C SER A 201 3.43 -1.72 15.35
N ILE A 202 2.38 -2.09 14.59
CA ILE A 202 1.26 -2.88 15.11
C ILE A 202 1.74 -4.27 15.56
N GLU A 203 2.59 -4.93 14.78
CA GLU A 203 3.13 -6.25 15.08
C GLU A 203 4.05 -6.23 16.30
N GLU A 204 4.90 -5.21 16.43
CA GLU A 204 5.74 -4.99 17.61
C GLU A 204 4.90 -4.81 18.88
N MET A 205 3.90 -3.92 18.85
CA MET A 205 3.01 -3.71 19.99
C MET A 205 2.24 -5.00 20.35
N SER A 206 1.79 -5.76 19.35
CA SER A 206 1.10 -7.05 19.56
C SER A 206 2.01 -8.05 20.27
N GLN A 207 3.28 -8.14 19.84
CA GLN A 207 4.25 -9.00 20.46
C GLN A 207 4.55 -8.59 21.91
N ARG A 208 4.69 -7.29 22.18
CA ARG A 208 4.93 -6.77 23.53
C ARG A 208 3.75 -7.05 24.46
N LEU A 209 2.51 -6.83 24.01
CA LEU A 209 1.31 -7.16 24.80
C LEU A 209 1.21 -8.66 25.08
N LYS A 210 1.53 -9.52 24.11
CA LYS A 210 1.59 -10.99 24.30
C LYS A 210 2.62 -11.35 25.38
N GLU A 211 3.82 -10.79 25.32
CA GLU A 211 4.88 -11.02 26.30
C GLU A 211 4.46 -10.56 27.71
N PHE A 212 3.85 -9.37 27.83
CA PHE A 212 3.32 -8.89 29.10
C PHE A 212 2.30 -9.87 29.69
N GLN A 213 1.33 -10.32 28.87
CA GLN A 213 0.30 -11.25 29.31
C GLN A 213 0.86 -12.62 29.72
N GLU A 214 1.88 -13.13 29.02
CA GLU A 214 2.57 -14.38 29.38
C GLU A 214 3.33 -14.25 30.70
N SER A 215 4.07 -13.15 30.88
CA SER A 215 4.82 -12.83 32.11
C SER A 215 3.88 -12.71 33.31
N PHE A 216 2.80 -11.93 33.16
CA PHE A 216 1.77 -11.75 34.19
C PHE A 216 1.14 -13.10 34.60
N LYS A 217 0.67 -13.91 33.64
CA LYS A 217 0.08 -15.23 33.92
C LYS A 217 1.04 -16.19 34.61
N ASN A 218 2.32 -16.16 34.24
CA ASN A 218 3.35 -16.99 34.88
C ASN A 218 3.60 -16.56 36.34
N ILE A 219 3.64 -15.27 36.63
CA ILE A 219 3.73 -14.74 38.00
C ILE A 219 2.48 -15.15 38.80
N GLU A 220 1.29 -14.86 38.27
CA GLU A 220 0.01 -15.18 38.89
C GLU A 220 -0.09 -16.67 39.24
N LYS A 221 0.24 -17.57 38.31
CA LYS A 221 0.22 -19.03 38.53
C LYS A 221 1.14 -19.47 39.67
N LYS A 222 2.35 -18.89 39.76
CA LYS A 222 3.31 -19.23 40.84
C LYS A 222 2.83 -18.70 42.20
N LEU A 223 2.25 -17.51 42.21
CA LEU A 223 1.66 -16.92 43.42
C LEU A 223 0.47 -17.71 43.91
N GLU A 224 -0.41 -18.14 43.00
CA GLU A 224 -1.59 -18.94 43.34
C GLU A 224 -1.19 -20.30 43.93
N GLY A 225 -0.18 -20.96 43.35
CA GLY A 225 0.37 -22.20 43.92
C GLY A 225 0.92 -22.00 45.35
N ALA A 226 1.57 -20.86 45.60
CA ALA A 226 2.07 -20.51 46.93
C ALA A 226 0.94 -20.22 47.92
N LYS A 227 -0.08 -19.44 47.50
CA LYS A 227 -1.27 -19.12 48.31
C LYS A 227 -2.01 -20.41 48.71
N HIS A 228 -2.26 -21.28 47.76
CA HIS A 228 -2.92 -22.57 48.02
C HIS A 228 -2.14 -23.42 49.02
N GLN A 229 -0.80 -23.47 48.89
CA GLN A 229 0.03 -24.17 49.86
C GLN A 229 -0.06 -23.56 51.27
N MET A 230 -0.19 -22.23 51.38
CA MET A 230 -0.41 -21.55 52.68
C MET A 230 -1.77 -21.86 53.26
N GLU A 231 -2.83 -21.89 52.44
CA GLU A 231 -4.18 -22.26 52.88
C GLU A 231 -4.23 -23.68 53.45
N ILE A 232 -3.53 -24.62 52.82
CA ILE A 232 -3.38 -25.99 53.33
C ILE A 232 -2.73 -25.99 54.72
N TYR A 233 -1.67 -25.20 54.92
CA TYR A 233 -1.00 -25.12 56.22
C TYR A 233 -1.86 -24.44 57.29
N ASP A 234 -2.59 -23.37 56.92
CA ASP A 234 -3.53 -22.70 57.81
C ASP A 234 -4.65 -23.67 58.25
N ALA A 235 -5.17 -24.49 57.33
CA ALA A 235 -6.20 -25.49 57.61
C ALA A 235 -5.71 -26.64 58.51
N LEU A 236 -4.46 -27.08 58.34
CA LEU A 236 -3.84 -28.12 59.17
C LEU A 236 -3.43 -27.62 60.57
N GLY A 237 -3.22 -26.31 60.71
CA GLY A 237 -2.86 -25.67 61.98
C GLY A 237 -1.62 -26.33 62.64
N PRO A 238 -1.70 -26.75 63.91
CA PRO A 238 -0.58 -27.42 64.58
C PRO A 238 -0.07 -28.69 63.89
N GLN A 239 -0.94 -29.39 63.15
CA GLN A 239 -0.58 -30.64 62.45
C GLN A 239 0.31 -30.39 61.23
N ALA A 240 0.39 -29.15 60.75
CA ALA A 240 1.30 -28.78 59.66
C ALA A 240 2.78 -28.86 60.06
N CYS A 241 3.10 -28.82 61.36
CA CYS A 241 4.47 -28.73 61.88
C CYS A 241 5.24 -30.04 61.69
N SER A 242 6.03 -30.13 60.62
CA SER A 242 6.93 -31.25 60.34
C SER A 242 8.16 -30.80 59.54
N ASN A 243 9.29 -31.50 59.69
CA ASN A 243 10.50 -31.22 58.89
C ASN A 243 10.22 -31.29 57.38
N LYS A 244 9.38 -32.22 56.93
CA LYS A 244 8.99 -32.36 55.52
C LYS A 244 8.25 -31.13 54.99
N ASN A 245 7.32 -30.57 55.76
CA ASN A 245 6.62 -29.36 55.35
C ASN A 245 7.54 -28.13 55.42
N LEU A 246 8.54 -28.15 56.31
CA LEU A 246 9.51 -27.07 56.43
C LEU A 246 10.43 -27.03 55.20
N GLU A 247 10.90 -28.19 54.75
CA GLU A 247 11.64 -28.32 53.49
C GLU A 247 10.81 -27.80 52.31
N LYS A 248 9.51 -28.13 52.25
CA LYS A 248 8.61 -27.59 51.21
C LYS A 248 8.46 -26.07 51.28
N LEU A 249 8.36 -25.49 52.48
CA LEU A 249 8.30 -24.04 52.67
C LEU A 249 9.59 -23.35 52.21
N ARG A 250 10.75 -23.92 52.55
CA ARG A 250 12.05 -23.41 52.09
C ARG A 250 12.18 -23.48 50.57
N ALA A 251 11.77 -24.59 49.96
CA ALA A 251 11.71 -24.70 48.49
C ALA A 251 10.77 -23.63 47.88
N GLN A 252 9.62 -23.36 48.51
CA GLN A 252 8.72 -22.29 48.08
C GLN A 252 9.34 -20.90 48.23
N GLN A 253 10.11 -20.65 49.30
CA GLN A 253 10.87 -19.39 49.45
C GLN A 253 11.89 -19.21 48.33
N GLU A 254 12.61 -20.26 47.94
CA GLU A 254 13.56 -20.21 46.82
C GLU A 254 12.85 -19.89 45.49
N VAL A 255 11.69 -20.51 45.24
CA VAL A 255 10.86 -20.22 44.05
C VAL A 255 10.41 -18.75 44.04
N LEU A 256 9.95 -18.22 45.18
CA LEU A 256 9.54 -16.81 45.28
C LEU A 256 10.73 -15.86 45.17
N GLN A 257 11.90 -16.23 45.69
CA GLN A 257 13.13 -15.45 45.54
C GLN A 257 13.56 -15.37 44.07
N ALA A 258 13.43 -16.46 43.32
CA ALA A 258 13.67 -16.49 41.88
C ALA A 258 12.60 -15.76 41.05
N LEU A 259 11.41 -15.51 41.63
CA LEU A 259 10.31 -14.78 40.98
C LEU A 259 10.46 -13.25 41.08
N GLU A 260 11.16 -12.75 42.11
CA GLU A 260 11.41 -11.32 42.34
C GLU A 260 11.90 -10.55 41.09
N PRO A 261 12.95 -10.98 40.38
CA PRO A 261 13.38 -10.28 39.16
C PRO A 261 12.33 -10.29 38.03
N GLN A 262 11.44 -11.29 37.97
CA GLN A 262 10.37 -11.35 36.97
C GLN A 262 9.27 -10.33 37.29
N VAL A 263 8.96 -10.11 38.57
CA VAL A 263 8.00 -9.09 39.02
C VAL A 263 8.55 -7.68 38.76
N ASP A 264 9.83 -7.45 39.03
CA ASP A 264 10.49 -6.18 38.69
C ASP A 264 10.54 -5.94 37.18
N TYR A 265 10.80 -7.01 36.40
CA TYR A 265 10.73 -6.96 34.94
C TYR A 265 9.33 -6.57 34.46
N LEU A 266 8.28 -7.25 34.93
CA LEU A 266 6.90 -6.96 34.56
C LEU A 266 6.55 -5.48 34.81
N ARG A 267 6.93 -4.93 35.97
CA ARG A 267 6.72 -3.51 36.30
C ARG A 267 7.43 -2.59 35.29
N ASN A 268 8.71 -2.83 35.04
CA ASN A 268 9.50 -1.99 34.13
C ASN A 268 9.00 -2.11 32.68
N PHE A 269 8.60 -3.31 32.27
CA PHE A 269 8.02 -3.59 30.97
C PHE A 269 6.68 -2.88 30.78
N THR A 270 5.83 -2.89 31.81
CA THR A 270 4.55 -2.14 31.83
C THR A 270 4.79 -0.66 31.64
N ARG A 271 5.78 -0.08 32.35
CA ARG A 271 6.13 1.33 32.17
C ARG A 271 6.54 1.63 30.72
N GLY A 272 7.39 0.80 30.11
CA GLY A 272 7.76 0.96 28.71
C GLY A 272 6.57 0.85 27.76
N LEU A 273 5.64 -0.08 28.00
CA LEU A 273 4.39 -0.19 27.23
C LEU A 273 3.52 1.07 27.32
N VAL A 274 3.47 1.70 28.49
CA VAL A 274 2.71 2.93 28.72
C VAL A 274 3.40 4.14 28.06
N GLU A 275 4.73 4.19 28.11
CA GLU A 275 5.52 5.24 27.46
C GLU A 275 5.39 5.21 25.93
N ASP A 276 5.31 4.01 25.33
CA ASP A 276 5.18 3.82 23.89
C ASP A 276 3.70 3.72 23.43
N ALA A 277 2.75 3.93 24.34
CA ALA A 277 1.34 3.85 24.01
C ALA A 277 0.92 5.05 23.14
N PRO A 278 0.07 4.84 22.11
CA PRO A 278 -0.50 5.94 21.35
C PRO A 278 -1.29 6.91 22.25
N ASP A 279 -1.26 8.19 21.91
CA ASP A 279 -1.96 9.25 22.64
C ASP A 279 -3.45 8.91 22.84
N GLY A 280 -3.91 9.01 24.09
CA GLY A 280 -5.30 8.70 24.45
C GLY A 280 -5.59 7.21 24.71
N SER A 281 -4.61 6.32 24.61
CA SER A 281 -4.78 4.90 24.96
C SER A 281 -5.08 4.71 26.46
N ASP A 282 -6.05 3.86 26.78
CA ASP A 282 -6.31 3.46 28.17
C ASP A 282 -5.27 2.44 28.65
N CYS A 283 -4.36 2.91 29.53
CA CYS A 283 -3.32 2.10 30.14
C CYS A 283 -3.74 1.48 31.49
N SER A 284 -4.94 1.81 31.99
CA SER A 284 -5.34 1.53 33.37
C SER A 284 -5.32 0.03 33.69
N GLN A 285 -5.75 -0.81 32.74
CA GLN A 285 -5.77 -2.25 32.93
C GLN A 285 -4.36 -2.85 33.06
N LEU A 286 -3.41 -2.42 32.22
CA LEU A 286 -2.03 -2.91 32.26
C LEU A 286 -1.34 -2.51 33.57
N LEU A 287 -1.53 -1.25 33.98
CA LEU A 287 -1.02 -0.73 35.24
C LEU A 287 -1.60 -1.47 36.44
N LEU A 288 -2.92 -1.69 36.45
CA LEU A 288 -3.60 -2.44 37.51
C LEU A 288 -3.08 -3.88 37.60
N GLN A 289 -2.91 -4.57 36.48
CA GLN A 289 -2.38 -5.93 36.45
C GLN A 289 -0.96 -5.99 37.03
N ALA A 290 -0.07 -5.09 36.63
CA ALA A 290 1.29 -5.03 37.15
C ALA A 290 1.33 -4.72 38.66
N GLU A 291 0.47 -3.79 39.11
CA GLU A 291 0.36 -3.40 40.53
C GLU A 291 -0.18 -4.55 41.39
N VAL A 292 -1.24 -5.23 40.94
CA VAL A 292 -1.79 -6.41 41.62
C VAL A 292 -0.76 -7.51 41.73
N ALA A 293 -0.05 -7.84 40.65
CA ALA A 293 1.01 -8.84 40.67
C ALA A 293 2.13 -8.48 41.67
N GLN A 294 2.52 -7.20 41.73
CA GLN A 294 3.54 -6.72 42.66
C GLN A 294 3.08 -6.81 44.12
N GLN A 295 1.85 -6.40 44.40
CA GLN A 295 1.29 -6.40 45.75
C GLN A 295 1.03 -7.83 46.25
N ASP A 296 0.50 -8.70 45.39
CA ASP A 296 0.30 -10.11 45.70
C ASP A 296 1.63 -10.81 45.96
N PHE A 297 2.66 -10.54 45.13
CA PHE A 297 4.00 -11.09 45.35
C PHE A 297 4.56 -10.72 46.71
N LYS A 298 4.51 -9.43 47.09
CA LYS A 298 4.97 -8.97 48.42
C LYS A 298 4.22 -9.68 49.54
N THR A 299 2.89 -9.74 49.45
CA THR A 299 2.03 -10.35 50.47
C THR A 299 2.32 -11.84 50.64
N VAL A 300 2.41 -12.59 49.54
CA VAL A 300 2.67 -14.03 49.54
C VAL A 300 4.09 -14.32 50.03
N LYS A 301 5.10 -13.57 49.57
CA LYS A 301 6.50 -13.71 50.00
C LYS A 301 6.65 -13.51 51.51
N GLN A 302 5.97 -12.50 52.06
CA GLN A 302 5.94 -12.26 53.50
C GLN A 302 5.27 -13.42 54.25
N LYS A 303 4.06 -13.82 53.84
CA LYS A 303 3.30 -14.90 54.50
C LYS A 303 4.07 -16.23 54.52
N VAL A 304 4.70 -16.60 53.41
CA VAL A 304 5.53 -17.82 53.31
C VAL A 304 6.75 -17.74 54.25
N SER A 305 7.38 -16.56 54.36
CA SER A 305 8.55 -16.36 55.22
C SER A 305 8.18 -16.40 56.71
N GLU A 306 7.08 -15.77 57.09
CA GLU A 306 6.53 -15.85 58.44
C GLU A 306 6.13 -17.30 58.79
N CYS A 307 5.48 -18.03 57.87
CA CYS A 307 5.13 -19.43 58.08
C CYS A 307 6.38 -20.31 58.27
N CYS A 308 7.42 -20.10 57.46
CA CYS A 308 8.68 -20.82 57.54
C CYS A 308 9.35 -20.63 58.91
N THR A 309 9.55 -19.37 59.32
CA THR A 309 10.17 -19.02 60.61
C THR A 309 9.36 -19.53 61.81
N LEU A 310 8.03 -19.42 61.77
CA LEU A 310 7.15 -19.97 62.81
C LEU A 310 7.30 -21.49 62.96
N MET A 311 7.41 -22.21 61.83
CA MET A 311 7.54 -23.65 61.85
C MET A 311 8.93 -24.11 62.30
N GLU A 312 9.98 -23.40 61.92
CA GLU A 312 11.36 -23.60 62.42
C GLU A 312 11.41 -23.48 63.93
N ASN A 313 10.88 -22.37 64.47
CA ASN A 313 10.86 -22.13 65.92
C ASN A 313 10.09 -23.22 66.68
N LYS A 314 8.96 -23.68 66.15
CA LYS A 314 8.17 -24.77 66.76
C LYS A 314 8.93 -26.10 66.75
N LEU A 315 9.55 -26.46 65.63
CA LEU A 315 10.31 -27.70 65.49
C LEU A 315 11.55 -27.70 66.39
N GLU A 316 12.24 -26.55 66.50
CA GLU A 316 13.35 -26.39 67.42
C GLU A 316 12.90 -26.55 68.88
N GLY A 317 11.79 -25.89 69.27
CA GLY A 317 11.22 -26.02 70.61
C GLY A 317 10.83 -27.46 70.97
N ILE A 318 10.25 -28.21 70.01
CA ILE A 318 9.94 -29.64 70.18
C ILE A 318 11.22 -30.45 70.36
N GLY A 319 12.27 -30.18 69.59
CA GLY A 319 13.58 -30.83 69.72
C GLY A 319 14.22 -30.57 71.09
N GLN A 320 14.21 -29.32 71.55
CA GLN A 320 14.73 -28.94 72.86
C GLN A 320 13.94 -29.58 74.01
N PHE A 321 12.61 -29.65 73.91
CA PHE A 321 11.76 -30.33 74.90
C PHE A 321 12.09 -31.83 74.97
N ASN A 322 12.17 -32.51 73.82
CA ASN A 322 12.52 -33.93 73.76
C ASN A 322 13.91 -34.22 74.33
N ASN A 323 14.87 -33.31 74.18
CA ASN A 323 16.21 -33.43 74.77
C ASN A 323 16.24 -33.20 76.30
N ARG A 324 15.27 -32.46 76.86
CA ARG A 324 15.18 -32.21 78.32
C ARG A 324 14.40 -33.29 79.07
N VAL A 325 13.54 -34.02 78.38
CA VAL A 325 12.68 -35.08 78.97
C VAL A 325 13.32 -36.47 78.86
N ARG A 326 14.45 -36.58 78.15
CA ARG A 326 15.24 -37.81 77.98
C ARG A 326 16.43 -37.84 78.91
#